data_AF-A0A1B6KKJ1-F1
#
_entry.id   AF-A0A1B6KKJ1-F1
#
_cell.length_a   1.000
_cell.length_b   1.000
_cell.length_c   1.000
_cell.angle_alpha   90.00
_cell.angle_beta   90.00
_cell.angle_gamma   90.00
#
_symmetry.space_group_name_H-M   'P 1'
#
loop_
_entity.id
_entity.type
_entity.pdbx_description
1 polymer ?
#
loop_
_entity_poly.entity_id
_entity_poly.type
_entity_poly.pdbx_seq_one_letter_code
_entity_poly.pdbx_strand_id
1 'polypeptide(L)'
;MNSNACAFFAVFSLAIYGTNAISCNPSITEALVNSTNCQTDVLQKLHAMSPLTAITLHKPDLEAAQQHFDLKCVNFQVDAPENNTSKAKFTIYHKTSEPNTVNYMQEESKCGLTVETYKDNKQFAVYFLKLDKVACYYRCPHGETKGPAIAGCLVPVA
;
A
#
# COMPACT_ATOMS: atom_id res chain seq x y z
N MET A 1 -17.57 11.35 -1.06
CA MET A 1 -16.60 12.19 -1.84
C MET A 1 -15.21 11.82 -1.33
N ASN A 2 -14.27 11.17 -2.02
CA ASN A 2 -13.82 11.26 -3.41
C ASN A 2 -13.17 9.93 -3.89
N SER A 3 -13.95 8.98 -4.39
CA SER A 3 -13.40 7.85 -5.19
C SER A 3 -12.79 8.35 -6.52
N ASN A 4 -13.26 9.50 -7.02
CA ASN A 4 -12.78 10.13 -8.24
C ASN A 4 -11.33 10.63 -8.16
N ALA A 5 -10.79 10.93 -6.98
CA ALA A 5 -9.40 11.41 -6.86
C ALA A 5 -8.39 10.27 -7.09
N CYS A 6 -8.62 9.08 -6.51
CA CYS A 6 -7.76 7.91 -6.71
C CYS A 6 -7.83 7.40 -8.17
N ALA A 7 -9.01 7.44 -8.80
CA ALA A 7 -9.17 7.10 -10.22
C ALA A 7 -8.47 8.11 -11.14
N PHE A 8 -8.57 9.41 -10.84
CA PHE A 8 -7.80 10.44 -11.55
C PHE A 8 -6.29 10.20 -11.44
N PHE A 9 -5.80 9.75 -10.28
CA PHE A 9 -4.38 9.46 -10.07
C PHE A 9 -3.89 8.19 -10.77
N ALA A 10 -4.70 7.14 -10.86
CA ALA A 10 -4.38 5.97 -11.67
C ALA A 10 -4.25 6.34 -13.16
N VAL A 11 -5.13 7.22 -13.63
CA VAL A 11 -5.10 7.76 -14.99
C VAL A 11 -3.94 8.75 -15.17
N PHE A 12 -3.63 9.57 -14.17
CA PHE A 12 -2.50 10.52 -14.21
C PHE A 12 -1.14 9.82 -14.13
N SER A 13 -1.00 8.73 -13.38
CA SER A 13 0.23 7.94 -13.36
C SER A 13 0.45 7.21 -14.69
N LEU A 14 -0.62 6.69 -15.31
CA LEU A 14 -0.59 6.15 -16.67
C LEU A 14 -0.24 7.22 -17.73
N ALA A 15 -0.80 8.43 -17.61
CA ALA A 15 -0.62 9.51 -18.58
C ALA A 15 0.71 10.27 -18.45
N ILE A 16 1.25 10.43 -17.24
CA ILE A 16 2.51 11.16 -17.01
C ILE A 16 3.72 10.25 -17.22
N TYR A 17 3.63 8.98 -16.84
CA TYR A 17 4.80 8.09 -16.83
C TYR A 17 4.77 7.00 -17.89
N GLY A 18 3.69 6.86 -18.68
CA GLY A 18 3.58 5.89 -19.77
C GLY A 18 3.85 4.45 -19.35
N THR A 19 3.72 4.14 -18.06
CA THR A 19 4.23 2.91 -17.45
C THR A 19 3.16 2.23 -16.62
N ASN A 20 3.26 0.90 -16.60
CA ASN A 20 2.31 0.03 -15.93
C ASN A 20 2.55 0.05 -14.41
N ALA A 21 1.53 0.37 -13.61
CA ALA A 21 1.60 0.42 -12.15
C ALA A 21 1.71 -0.97 -11.47
N ILE A 22 1.75 -2.07 -12.25
CA ILE A 22 1.92 -3.45 -11.75
C ILE A 22 3.40 -3.82 -11.57
N SER A 23 4.32 -3.15 -12.27
CA SER A 23 5.76 -3.37 -12.10
C SER A 23 6.37 -2.26 -11.26
N CYS A 24 7.38 -2.57 -10.45
CA CYS A 24 8.14 -1.56 -9.74
C CYS A 24 8.92 -0.71 -10.72
N ASN A 25 8.51 0.55 -10.84
CA ASN A 25 9.16 1.50 -11.73
C ASN A 25 10.09 2.43 -10.92
N PRO A 26 11.41 2.38 -11.15
CA PRO A 26 12.37 3.23 -10.44
C PRO A 26 12.08 4.72 -10.59
N SER A 27 11.66 5.17 -11.78
CA SER A 27 11.32 6.58 -12.02
C SER A 27 10.12 7.04 -11.20
N ILE A 28 9.11 6.18 -11.00
CA ILE A 28 7.99 6.48 -10.10
C ILE A 28 8.50 6.59 -8.66
N THR A 29 9.26 5.61 -8.18
CA THR A 29 9.74 5.60 -6.78
C THR A 29 10.70 6.76 -6.49
N GLU A 30 11.57 7.11 -7.44
CA GLU A 30 12.48 8.25 -7.30
C GLU A 30 11.72 9.58 -7.29
N ALA A 31 10.72 9.75 -8.16
CA ALA A 31 9.88 10.93 -8.17
C ALA A 31 9.10 11.11 -6.85
N LEU A 32 8.62 10.00 -6.26
CA LEU A 32 7.91 10.03 -4.98
C LEU A 32 8.83 10.40 -3.81
N VAL A 33 10.02 9.79 -3.75
CA VAL A 33 10.99 10.04 -2.66
C VAL A 33 11.58 11.45 -2.73
N ASN A 34 11.70 12.02 -3.92
CA ASN A 34 12.25 13.36 -4.14
C ASN A 34 11.17 14.44 -4.28
N SER A 35 9.90 14.11 -4.01
CA SER A 35 8.80 15.07 -4.08
C SER A 35 8.95 16.17 -3.03
N THR A 36 8.65 17.41 -3.40
CA THR A 36 8.61 18.54 -2.45
C THR A 36 7.38 18.49 -1.54
N ASN A 37 6.35 17.72 -1.89
CA ASN A 37 5.13 17.52 -1.10
C ASN A 37 5.22 16.23 -0.29
N CYS A 38 6.16 16.24 0.62
CA CYS A 38 6.63 15.10 1.38
C CYS A 38 5.65 14.71 2.50
N GLN A 39 5.24 13.44 2.57
CA GLN A 39 4.45 12.95 3.70
C GLN A 39 5.37 12.60 4.88
N THR A 40 5.00 13.07 6.07
CA THR A 40 5.65 12.75 7.35
C THR A 40 4.64 12.18 8.33
N ASP A 41 5.14 11.56 9.40
CA ASP A 41 4.34 10.98 10.48
C ASP A 41 3.33 9.96 9.93
N VAL A 42 3.77 9.21 8.91
CA VAL A 42 2.95 8.27 8.17
C VAL A 42 2.37 7.23 9.12
N LEU A 43 3.20 6.61 9.95
CA LEU A 43 2.74 5.57 10.86
C LEU A 43 1.76 6.11 11.90
N GLN A 44 1.99 7.32 12.41
CA GLN A 44 1.09 7.98 13.35
C GLN A 44 -0.28 8.26 12.71
N LYS A 45 -0.31 8.74 11.47
CA LYS A 45 -1.54 9.00 10.73
C LYS A 45 -2.28 7.71 10.37
N LEU A 46 -1.57 6.66 9.93
CA LEU A 46 -2.17 5.35 9.68
C LEU A 46 -2.75 4.71 10.94
N HIS A 47 -2.08 4.88 12.09
CA HIS A 47 -2.61 4.46 13.38
C HIS A 47 -3.92 5.20 13.71
N ALA A 48 -3.94 6.54 13.56
CA ALA A 48 -5.15 7.34 13.82
C ALA A 48 -6.31 7.01 12.86
N MET A 49 -6.01 6.54 11.66
CA MET A 49 -7.00 6.10 10.68
C MET A 49 -7.42 4.63 10.84
N SER A 50 -6.74 3.85 11.68
CA SER A 50 -7.00 2.42 11.86
C SER A 50 -8.31 2.18 12.60
N PRO A 51 -9.06 1.10 12.28
CA PRO A 51 -8.78 0.11 11.24
C PRO A 51 -9.01 0.64 9.82
N LEU A 52 -8.23 0.12 8.87
CA LEU A 52 -8.21 0.51 7.45
C LEU A 52 -8.59 -0.68 6.57
N THR A 53 -9.12 -0.42 5.36
CA THR A 53 -9.25 -1.42 4.30
C THR A 53 -8.63 -0.93 3.00
N ALA A 54 -8.05 -1.83 2.21
CA ALA A 54 -7.43 -1.49 0.93
C ALA A 54 -8.42 -1.56 -0.23
N ILE A 55 -8.38 -0.51 -1.04
CA ILE A 55 -8.96 -0.43 -2.38
C ILE A 55 -7.79 -0.41 -3.35
N THR A 56 -7.47 -1.55 -3.96
CA THR A 56 -6.37 -1.65 -4.92
C THR A 56 -6.86 -1.23 -6.31
N LEU A 57 -5.98 -0.55 -7.05
CA LEU A 57 -6.20 -0.28 -8.46
C LEU A 57 -5.85 -1.56 -9.24
N HIS A 58 -6.83 -2.02 -10.01
CA HIS A 58 -6.76 -3.07 -11.03
C HIS A 58 -7.12 -4.51 -10.62
N LYS A 59 -8.40 -4.82 -10.86
CA LYS A 59 -8.99 -6.16 -10.86
C LYS A 59 -8.48 -7.06 -12.02
N PRO A 60 -8.26 -6.55 -13.25
CA PRO A 60 -7.78 -7.39 -14.35
C PRO A 60 -6.34 -7.94 -14.18
N ASP A 61 -5.46 -7.30 -13.42
CA ASP A 61 -4.09 -7.82 -13.20
C ASP A 61 -4.04 -8.87 -12.09
N LEU A 62 -4.91 -8.73 -11.08
CA LEU A 62 -5.18 -9.78 -10.10
C LEU A 62 -5.83 -11.00 -10.78
N GLU A 63 -6.68 -10.77 -11.78
CA GLU A 63 -7.32 -11.82 -12.59
C GLU A 63 -6.35 -12.45 -13.61
N ALA A 64 -5.40 -11.68 -14.16
CA ALA A 64 -4.36 -12.16 -15.07
C ALA A 64 -3.21 -12.90 -14.36
N ALA A 65 -2.96 -12.59 -13.07
CA ALA A 65 -1.86 -13.17 -12.30
C ALA A 65 -2.04 -14.66 -11.97
N GLN A 66 -3.27 -15.19 -11.94
CA GLN A 66 -3.61 -16.62 -11.99
C GLN A 66 -5.12 -16.80 -11.81
N GLN A 67 -5.70 -17.75 -12.54
CA GLN A 67 -7.02 -18.30 -12.21
C GLN A 67 -7.00 -18.71 -10.73
N HIS A 68 -8.01 -18.29 -9.93
CA HIS A 68 -8.19 -18.55 -8.49
C HIS A 68 -7.69 -17.48 -7.47
N PHE A 69 -7.85 -16.19 -7.74
CA PHE A 69 -7.72 -15.18 -6.68
C PHE A 69 -9.00 -15.13 -5.81
N ASP A 70 -9.00 -15.86 -4.68
CA ASP A 70 -10.10 -15.93 -3.71
C ASP A 70 -10.17 -14.71 -2.77
N LEU A 71 -9.60 -13.55 -3.13
CA LEU A 71 -9.61 -12.38 -2.26
C LEU A 71 -10.97 -11.67 -2.28
N LYS A 72 -11.52 -11.38 -1.10
CA LYS A 72 -12.66 -10.49 -0.90
C LYS A 72 -12.22 -9.08 -0.55
N CYS A 73 -11.44 -8.91 0.51
CA CYS A 73 -10.87 -7.64 0.95
C CYS A 73 -9.69 -7.87 1.91
N VAL A 74 -8.98 -6.79 2.25
CA VAL A 74 -7.93 -6.81 3.27
C VAL A 74 -8.23 -5.71 4.28
N ASN A 75 -8.15 -6.04 5.56
CA ASN A 75 -8.17 -5.08 6.65
C ASN A 75 -6.77 -4.94 7.25
N PHE A 76 -6.45 -3.72 7.65
CA PHE A 76 -5.16 -3.32 8.19
C PHE A 76 -5.41 -2.62 9.51
N GLN A 77 -4.65 -2.99 10.53
CA GLN A 77 -4.61 -2.29 11.79
C GLN A 77 -3.15 -1.96 12.08
N VAL A 78 -2.86 -0.68 12.24
CA VAL A 78 -1.53 -0.18 12.59
C VAL A 78 -1.55 0.19 14.06
N ASP A 79 -0.65 -0.42 14.84
CA ASP A 79 -0.49 -0.11 16.26
C ASP A 79 0.13 1.29 16.42
N ALA A 80 0.05 1.86 17.62
CA ALA A 80 0.70 3.14 17.89
C ALA A 80 2.22 3.01 17.62
N PRO A 81 2.82 3.96 16.87
CA PRO A 81 4.24 3.87 16.58
C PRO A 81 5.09 4.13 17.82
N GLU A 82 6.21 3.41 17.92
CA GLU A 82 7.32 3.70 18.81
C GLU A 82 8.48 4.22 17.95
N ASN A 83 8.80 5.51 18.09
CA ASN A 83 9.71 6.23 17.19
C ASN A 83 9.23 6.19 15.72
N ASN A 84 10.09 5.74 14.80
CA ASN A 84 9.79 5.56 13.39
C ASN A 84 9.30 4.15 13.06
N THR A 85 8.92 3.34 14.05
CA THR A 85 8.48 1.95 13.83
C THR A 85 7.09 1.68 14.36
N SER A 86 6.35 0.78 13.72
CA SER A 86 5.05 0.31 14.20
C SER A 86 4.83 -1.15 13.79
N LYS A 87 4.01 -1.87 14.57
CA LYS A 87 3.51 -3.18 14.21
C LYS A 87 2.18 -3.01 13.48
N ALA A 88 1.94 -3.85 12.48
CA ALA A 88 0.67 -3.85 11.80
C ALA A 88 0.14 -5.27 11.57
N LYS A 89 -1.18 -5.40 11.64
CA LYS A 89 -1.93 -6.64 11.45
C LYS A 89 -2.76 -6.54 10.17
N PHE A 90 -2.54 -7.46 9.26
CA PHE A 90 -3.19 -7.51 7.97
C PHE A 90 -4.07 -8.75 7.95
N THR A 91 -5.39 -8.57 8.04
CA THR A 91 -6.35 -9.66 7.93
C THR A 91 -6.89 -9.69 6.52
N ILE A 92 -6.55 -10.75 5.81
CA ILE A 92 -6.97 -10.99 4.43
C ILE A 92 -8.23 -11.84 4.51
N TYR A 93 -9.33 -11.32 3.98
CA TYR A 93 -10.60 -12.03 3.89
C TYR A 93 -10.74 -12.63 2.51
N HIS A 94 -11.03 -13.93 2.48
CA HIS A 94 -11.27 -14.66 1.25
C HIS A 94 -12.78 -14.81 0.98
N LYS A 95 -13.19 -15.19 -0.22
CA LYS A 95 -14.62 -15.43 -0.52
C LYS A 95 -15.04 -16.82 -0.08
N THR A 96 -14.15 -17.81 -0.15
CA THR A 96 -14.48 -19.22 0.11
C THR A 96 -13.75 -19.84 1.30
N SER A 97 -12.70 -19.19 1.82
CA SER A 97 -11.89 -19.70 2.93
C SER A 97 -11.87 -18.76 4.14
N GLU A 98 -11.45 -19.31 5.28
CA GLU A 98 -11.30 -18.56 6.53
C GLU A 98 -10.28 -17.41 6.39
N PRO A 99 -10.50 -16.27 7.06
CA PRO A 99 -9.56 -15.15 7.02
C PRO A 99 -8.19 -15.55 7.57
N ASN A 100 -7.11 -15.10 6.92
CA ASN A 100 -5.75 -15.26 7.44
C ASN A 100 -5.18 -13.92 7.86
N THR A 101 -4.54 -13.88 9.04
CA THR A 101 -3.88 -12.68 9.56
C THR A 101 -2.36 -12.80 9.43
N VAL A 102 -1.73 -11.77 8.89
CA VAL A 102 -0.28 -11.64 8.76
C VAL A 102 0.17 -10.41 9.53
N ASN A 103 1.26 -10.55 10.28
CA ASN A 103 1.86 -9.43 11.00
C ASN A 103 3.03 -8.86 10.20
N TYR A 104 3.11 -7.54 10.17
CA TYR A 104 4.20 -6.78 9.57
C TYR A 104 4.86 -5.92 10.63
N MET A 105 6.18 -5.77 10.53
CA MET A 105 6.88 -4.64 11.12
C MET A 105 6.97 -3.54 10.07
N GLN A 106 6.62 -2.32 10.43
CA GLN A 106 6.68 -1.16 9.55
C GLN A 106 7.72 -0.18 10.09
N GLU A 107 8.58 0.31 9.21
CA GLU A 107 9.57 1.34 9.52
C GLU A 107 9.40 2.53 8.57
N GLU A 108 9.09 3.69 9.13
CA GLU A 108 9.06 4.95 8.40
C GLU A 108 10.49 5.41 8.14
N SER A 109 10.74 5.71 6.86
CA SER A 109 11.99 6.25 6.37
C SER A 109 11.73 7.68 5.88
N LYS A 110 12.34 8.08 4.76
CA LYS A 110 12.18 9.41 4.18
C LYS A 110 10.94 9.53 3.30
N CYS A 111 10.27 10.67 3.41
CA CYS A 111 9.32 11.16 2.43
C CYS A 111 8.19 10.23 2.02
N GLY A 112 7.39 9.84 3.01
CA GLY A 112 6.27 8.94 2.78
C GLY A 112 6.67 7.49 2.52
N LEU A 113 7.96 7.16 2.48
CA LEU A 113 8.44 5.80 2.35
C LEU A 113 8.33 5.08 3.69
N THR A 114 7.63 3.95 3.68
CA THR A 114 7.61 2.97 4.76
C THR A 114 8.15 1.64 4.23
N VAL A 115 9.02 0.98 4.99
CA VAL A 115 9.44 -0.39 4.72
C VAL A 115 8.59 -1.34 5.56
N GLU A 116 7.86 -2.22 4.91
CA GLU A 116 7.09 -3.29 5.55
C GLU A 116 7.89 -4.59 5.50
N THR A 117 8.27 -5.12 6.66
CA THR A 117 8.95 -6.40 6.77
C THR A 117 7.97 -7.47 7.25
N TYR A 118 7.89 -8.57 6.51
CA TYR A 118 7.18 -9.79 6.88
C TYR A 118 8.14 -10.98 7.00
N LYS A 119 7.60 -12.08 7.52
CA LYS A 119 8.25 -13.38 7.70
C LYS A 119 9.42 -13.65 6.73
N ASP A 120 10.52 -14.15 7.29
CA ASP A 120 11.76 -14.45 6.57
C ASP A 120 12.44 -13.21 5.96
N ASN A 121 12.32 -12.05 6.62
CA ASN A 121 12.90 -10.76 6.20
C ASN A 121 12.46 -10.30 4.81
N LYS A 122 11.30 -10.74 4.36
CA LYS A 122 10.76 -10.30 3.07
C LYS A 122 10.16 -8.91 3.24
N GLN A 123 10.47 -8.03 2.30
CA GLN A 123 10.26 -6.60 2.45
C GLN A 123 9.47 -6.01 1.30
N PHE A 124 8.65 -5.01 1.64
CA PHE A 124 7.99 -4.14 0.67
C PHE A 124 8.31 -2.69 0.99
N ALA A 125 8.65 -1.92 -0.04
CA ALA A 125 8.70 -0.47 0.04
C ALA A 125 7.31 0.09 -0.30
N VAL A 126 6.73 0.85 0.61
CA VAL A 126 5.42 1.50 0.45
C VAL A 126 5.62 3.00 0.41
N TYR A 127 5.30 3.61 -0.71
CA TYR A 127 5.42 5.04 -0.94
C TYR A 127 4.05 5.67 -0.78
N PHE A 128 3.85 6.44 0.29
CA PHE A 128 2.61 7.18 0.54
C PHE A 128 2.63 8.55 -0.15
N LEU A 129 1.73 8.72 -1.12
CA LEU A 129 1.61 9.93 -1.93
C LEU A 129 0.73 10.99 -1.27
N LYS A 130 -0.29 10.53 -0.54
CA LYS A 130 -1.26 11.37 0.14
C LYS A 130 -1.74 10.68 1.40
N LEU A 131 -1.79 11.41 2.51
CA LEU A 131 -2.24 10.89 3.79
C LEU A 131 -3.13 11.91 4.50
N ASP A 132 -4.44 11.67 4.42
CA ASP A 132 -5.51 12.46 5.02
C ASP A 132 -6.65 11.48 5.37
N LYS A 133 -7.92 11.79 5.10
CA LYS A 133 -9.05 10.85 5.22
C LYS A 133 -8.89 9.54 4.44
N VAL A 134 -7.98 9.51 3.47
CA VAL A 134 -7.62 8.35 2.64
C VAL A 134 -6.09 8.35 2.47
N ALA A 135 -5.47 7.18 2.51
CA ALA A 135 -4.04 7.01 2.24
C ALA A 135 -3.83 6.49 0.81
N CYS A 136 -3.24 7.29 -0.09
CA CYS A 136 -2.88 6.81 -1.43
C CYS A 136 -1.45 6.27 -1.39
N TYR A 137 -1.23 5.05 -1.86
CA TYR A 137 0.07 4.40 -1.78
C TYR A 137 0.44 3.67 -3.08
N TYR A 138 1.74 3.54 -3.28
CA TYR A 138 2.35 2.65 -4.25
C TYR A 138 3.28 1.70 -3.51
N ARG A 139 3.05 0.39 -3.63
CA ARG A 139 3.77 -0.66 -2.91
C ARG A 139 4.59 -1.49 -3.87
N CYS A 140 5.83 -1.71 -3.51
CA CYS A 140 6.83 -2.38 -4.31
C CYS A 140 7.50 -3.50 -3.52
N PRO A 141 7.59 -4.73 -4.04
CA PRO A 141 8.52 -5.72 -3.48
C PRO A 141 9.96 -5.17 -3.44
N HIS A 142 10.68 -5.50 -2.37
CA HIS A 142 12.08 -5.16 -2.19
C HIS A 142 12.94 -6.44 -2.07
N GLY A 143 14.15 -6.39 -2.62
CA GLY A 143 15.10 -7.51 -2.61
C GLY A 143 14.55 -8.75 -3.33
N GLU A 144 14.59 -9.89 -2.64
CA GLU A 144 14.13 -11.19 -3.18
C GLU A 144 12.61 -11.41 -3.05
N THR A 145 11.88 -10.43 -2.52
CA THR A 145 10.44 -10.55 -2.31
C THR A 145 9.72 -10.67 -3.65
N LYS A 146 8.99 -11.78 -3.85
CA LYS A 146 8.19 -12.00 -5.05
C LYS A 146 6.78 -11.44 -4.86
N GLY A 147 6.26 -10.77 -5.89
CA GLY A 147 4.89 -10.26 -5.93
C GLY A 147 4.75 -9.08 -6.90
N PRO A 148 3.53 -8.71 -7.30
CA PRO A 148 3.33 -7.51 -8.12
C PRO A 148 3.55 -6.24 -7.29
N ALA A 149 3.93 -5.16 -7.98
CA ALA A 149 3.74 -3.82 -7.43
C ALA A 149 2.25 -3.50 -7.42
N ILE A 150 1.79 -2.74 -6.43
CA ILE A 150 0.38 -2.43 -6.24
C ILE A 150 0.24 -0.94 -5.93
N ALA A 151 -0.52 -0.24 -6.75
CA ALA A 151 -1.05 1.07 -6.41
C ALA A 151 -2.45 0.91 -5.78
N GLY A 152 -2.75 1.70 -4.76
CA GLY A 152 -4.03 1.60 -4.08
C GLY A 152 -4.32 2.76 -3.14
N CYS A 153 -5.48 2.67 -2.51
CA CYS A 153 -5.94 3.60 -1.49
C CYS A 153 -6.34 2.81 -0.22
N LEU A 154 -5.90 3.25 0.96
CA LEU A 154 -6.40 2.76 2.24
C LEU A 154 -7.48 3.71 2.75
N VAL A 155 -8.62 3.16 3.16
CA VAL A 155 -9.75 3.93 3.70
C VAL A 155 -10.09 3.43 5.11
N PRO A 156 -10.39 4.31 6.07
CA PRO A 156 -10.89 3.90 7.38
C PRO A 156 -12.13 3.03 7.26
N VAL A 157 -12.18 1.96 8.05
CA VAL A 157 -13.38 1.15 8.25
C VAL A 157 -14.17 1.83 9.36
N ALA A 158 -15.29 2.44 9.00
CA ALA A 158 -16.22 3.08 9.93
C ALA A 158 -16.97 2.06 10.79
#